data_AF-A0A0G1NH89-F1
#
_entry.id   AF-A0A0G1NH89-F1
#
_cell.length_a   1.000
_cell.length_b   1.000
_cell.length_c   1.000
_cell.angle_alpha   90.00
_cell.angle_beta   90.00
_cell.angle_gamma   90.00
#
_symmetry.space_group_name_H-M   'P 1'
#
loop_
_entity.id
_entity.type
_entity.pdbx_description
1 polymer ?
#
loop_
_entity_poly.entity_id
_entity_poly.type
_entity_poly.pdbx_seq_one_letter_code
_entity_poly.pdbx_strand_id
1 'polypeptide(L)' 'MKVALIHDYLNQYGGGERVLGTLCELFPRAPIYTLLYDEKATGGAFVGRRIFTSSRALVVFIVRWRC' A
#
# COMPACT_ATOMS: atom_id res chain seq x y z
N MET A 1 -5.57 -16.91 -1.96
CA MET A 1 -5.63 -15.76 -2.88
C MET A 1 -4.40 -14.88 -2.69
N LYS A 2 -3.82 -14.35 -3.77
CA LYS A 2 -2.67 -13.43 -3.73
C LYS A 2 -3.19 -12.02 -4.04
N VAL A 3 -3.18 -11.15 -3.04
CA VAL A 3 -3.68 -9.77 -3.14
C VAL A 3 -2.53 -8.82 -2.80
N ALA A 4 -2.39 -7.77 -3.58
CA ALA A 4 -1.44 -6.67 -3.35
C ALA A 4 -2.23 -5.36 -3.33
N LEU A 5 -1.93 -4.49 -2.37
CA LEU A 5 -2.55 -3.18 -2.25
C LEU A 5 -1.62 -2.14 -2.86
N ILE A 6 -2.15 -1.26 -3.70
CA ILE A 6 -1.37 -0.25 -4.41
C ILE A 6 -1.95 1.11 -4.05
N HIS A 7 -1.09 2.06 -3.68
CA HIS A 7 -1.48 3.41 -3.32
C HIS A 7 -0.44 4.42 -3.83
N ASP A 8 -0.83 5.41 -4.63
CA ASP A 8 0.11 6.36 -5.24
C ASP A 8 0.98 7.08 -4.21
N TYR A 9 0.39 7.76 -3.23
CA TYR A 9 1.12 8.52 -2.22
C TYR A 9 0.53 8.27 -0.83
N LEU A 10 1.39 7.88 0.11
CA LEU A 10 1.11 7.78 1.53
C LEU A 10 1.85 8.90 2.26
N ASN A 11 1.47 10.14 1.97
CA ASN A 11 2.15 11.35 2.45
C ASN A 11 1.28 12.23 3.35
N GLN A 12 0.08 11.78 3.67
CA GLN A 12 -0.86 12.44 4.55
C GLN A 12 -1.67 11.37 5.28
N TYR A 13 -2.67 11.78 6.07
CA TYR A 13 -3.65 10.87 6.64
C TYR A 13 -5.07 11.39 6.38
N GLY A 14 -5.63 10.99 5.25
CA GLY A 14 -6.93 11.37 4.72
C GLY A 14 -7.88 10.20 4.50
N GLY A 15 -8.90 10.43 3.67
CA GLY A 15 -9.95 9.43 3.40
C GLY A 15 -9.46 8.19 2.66
N GLY A 16 -8.51 8.34 1.74
CA GLY A 16 -7.93 7.22 0.99
C GLY A 16 -7.17 6.26 1.89
N GLU A 17 -6.41 6.80 2.84
CA GLU A 17 -5.64 6.03 3.81
C GLU A 17 -6.54 5.29 4.80
N ARG A 18 -7.71 5.86 5.15
CA ARG A 18 -8.71 5.15 5.97
C ARG A 18 -9.24 3.92 5.24
N VAL A 19 -9.55 4.05 3.94
CA VAL A 19 -9.97 2.91 3.11
C VAL A 19 -8.84 1.90 2.97
N LEU A 20 -7.61 2.36 2.74
CA LEU A 20 -6.42 1.50 2.69
C LEU A 20 -6.23 0.75 4.01
N GLY A 21 -6.48 1.40 5.16
CA GLY A 21 -6.49 0.80 6.49
C GLY A 21 -7.49 -0.34 6.61
N THR A 22 -8.74 -0.13 6.19
CA THR A 22 -9.75 -1.20 6.19
C THR A 22 -9.40 -2.33 5.23
N LEU A 23 -8.88 -2.03 4.02
CA LEU A 23 -8.39 -3.05 3.09
C LEU A 23 -7.21 -3.83 3.69
N CYS A 24 -6.37 -3.15 4.45
CA CYS A 24 -5.28 -3.73 5.19
C CYS A 24 -5.76 -4.69 6.30
N GLU A 25 -6.88 -4.40 6.97
CA GLU A 25 -7.51 -5.31 7.92
C GLU A 25 -8.12 -6.54 7.23
N LEU A 26 -8.77 -6.35 6.08
CA LEU A 26 -9.33 -7.44 5.28
C LEU A 26 -8.23 -8.35 4.69
N PHE A 27 -7.09 -7.78 4.33
CA PHE A 27 -5.97 -8.48 3.72
C PHE A 27 -4.66 -8.30 4.52
N PRO A 28 -4.53 -8.95 5.70
CA PRO A 28 -3.38 -8.76 6.59
C PRO A 28 -2.05 -9.24 6.00
N ARG A 29 -2.09 -10.13 5.01
CA ARG A 29 -0.90 -10.69 4.33
C ARG A 29 -0.54 -9.95 3.04
N ALA A 30 -1.34 -8.97 2.61
CA ALA A 30 -1.10 -8.25 1.37
C ALA A 30 0.02 -7.20 1.53
N PRO A 31 1.04 -7.20 0.66
CA PRO A 31 2.02 -6.13 0.61
C PRO A 31 1.40 -4.84 0.05
N ILE A 32 1.91 -3.69 0.52
CA ILE A 32 1.51 -2.35 0.05
C ILE A 32 2.60 -1.82 -0.87
N TYR A 33 2.23 -1.44 -2.09
CA TYR A 33 3.11 -0.77 -3.04
C TYR A 33 2.74 0.69 -3.14
N THR A 34 3.71 1.57 -2.97
CA THR A 34 3.48 3.02 -3.05
C THR A 34 4.66 3.75 -3.67
N LEU A 35 4.40 4.89 -4.31
CA LEU A 35 5.47 5.71 -4.90
C LEU A 35 6.21 6.49 -3.81
N LEU A 36 5.48 6.94 -2.78
CA LEU A 36 6.02 7.72 -1.68
C LEU A 36 5.33 7.32 -0.38
N TYR A 37 6.12 6.99 0.64
CA TYR A 37 5.65 6.67 1.98
C TYR A 37 6.31 7.60 2.99
N ASP A 38 5.50 8.36 3.71
CA ASP A 38 5.92 9.15 4.85
C ASP A 38 5.21 8.63 6.12
N GLU A 39 5.99 7.98 6.98
CA GLU A 39 5.48 7.37 8.21
C GLU A 39 4.97 8.40 9.21
N LYS A 40 5.58 9.59 9.25
CA LYS A 40 5.18 10.66 10.17
C LYS A 40 3.86 11.27 9.73
N ALA A 41 3.70 11.52 8.43
CA ALA A 41 2.49 12.12 7.88
C ALA A 41 1.28 11.16 7.90
N THR A 42 1.53 9.84 7.84
CA THR A 42 0.50 8.81 7.99
C THR A 42 0.19 8.44 9.44
N GLY A 43 0.82 9.09 10.42
CA GLY A 43 0.60 8.84 11.85
C GLY A 43 0.98 7.42 12.29
N GLY A 44 1.87 6.75 11.55
CA GLY A 44 2.29 5.38 11.84
C GLY A 44 1.25 4.30 11.56
N ALA A 45 0.15 4.60 10.86
CA ALA A 45 -0.96 3.66 10.63
C ALA A 45 -0.56 2.36 9.89
N PHE A 46 0.56 2.39 9.16
CA PHE A 46 1.05 1.26 8.36
C PHE A 46 2.39 0.71 8.87
N VAL A 47 2.84 1.14 10.05
CA VAL A 47 4.06 0.64 10.71
C VAL A 47 3.98 -0.89 10.89
N GLY A 48 5.03 -1.60 10.49
CA GLY A 48 5.13 -3.06 10.59
C GLY A 48 4.53 -3.82 9.41
N ARG A 49 3.91 -3.15 8.43
CA ARG A 49 3.49 -3.79 7.17
C ARG A 49 4.63 -3.84 6.16
N ARG A 50 4.51 -4.78 5.21
CA ARG A 50 5.46 -4.90 4.08
C ARG A 50 5.15 -3.82 3.04
N ILE A 51 5.76 -2.66 3.20
CA ILE A 51 5.62 -1.52 2.29
C ILE A 51 6.81 -1.49 1.34
N PHE A 52 6.53 -1.41 0.05
CA PHE A 52 7.54 -1.28 -1.00
C PHE A 52 7.42 0.08 -1.65
N THR A 53 8.41 0.94 -1.38
CA THR A 53 8.59 2.23 -2.05
C THR A 53 9.53 2.06 -3.23
N SER A 54 9.04 2.29 -4.45
CA SER A 54 9.90 2.26 -5.64
C SER A 54 9.30 3.09 -6.76
N SER A 55 10.13 3.85 -7.47
CA SER A 55 9.76 4.54 -8.72
C SER A 55 9.25 3.59 -9.81
N ARG A 56 9.51 2.28 -9.68
CA ARG A 56 8.99 1.20 -10.53
C ARG A 56 7.70 0.54 -10.03
N ALA A 57 7.06 1.03 -8.97
CA ALA A 57 5.71 0.59 -8.59
C ALA A 57 4.72 0.77 -9.76
N LEU A 58 4.99 1.75 -10.64
CA LEU A 58 4.28 1.95 -11.91
C LEU A 58 4.36 0.75 -12.89
N VAL A 59 5.37 -0.13 -12.77
CA VAL A 59 5.51 -1.35 -13.59
C VAL A 59 4.79 -2.57 -12.98
N VAL A 60 4.42 -2.50 -11.69
CA VAL A 60 3.55 -3.53 -11.07
C VAL A 60 2.09 -3.40 -11.55
N PHE A 61 1.80 -2.44 -12.43
CA PHE A 61 0.51 -2.26 -13.11
C PHE A 61 0.07 -3.47 -13.95
N ILE A 62 0.92 -4.49 -14.16
CA ILE A 62 0.60 -5.65 -15.01
C ILE A 62 1.11 -6.99 -14.51
N VAL A 63 1.71 -7.13 -13.32
CA VAL A 63 2.42 -8.38 -13.02
C VAL A 63 1.68 -9.24 -12.00
N ARG A 64 0.86 -10.13 -12.61
CA ARG A 64 0.62 -11.55 -12.22
C ARG A 64 -0.79 -11.89 -11.71
N TRP A 65 -1.81 -11.46 -12.46
CA TRP A 65 -2.99 -12.32 -12.69
C TRP A 65 -2.56 -13.42 -13.68
N ARG A 66 -1.87 -14.44 -13.17
CA ARG A 66 -1.77 -15.73 -13.86
C ARG A 66 -2.54 -16.70 -12.98
N CYS A 67 -3.69 -17.13 -13.50
CA CYS A 67 -4.31 -18.39 -13.12
C CYS A 67 -3.26 -19.51 -13.11
#